data_AF-A0A7W9AT52-F1
#
_entry.id   AF-A0A7W9AT52-F1
#
_cell.length_a   1.000
_cell.length_b   1.000
_cell.length_c   1.000
_cell.angle_alpha   90.00
_cell.angle_beta   90.00
_cell.angle_gamma   90.00
#
_symmetry.space_group_name_H-M   'P 1'
#
loop_
_entity.id
_entity.type
_entity.pdbx_description
1 polymer ?
#
loop_
_entity_poly.entity_id
_entity_poly.type
_entity_poly.pdbx_seq_one_letter_code
_entity_poly.pdbx_strand_id
1 'polypeptide(L)'
;MHSTHPVSDAMLDRLWREADNCSDFIDVMLHDPGGRYGVDARDILIELLGALIALTGSEDDAIAWLFNSRGYAEIVGDDAYLNLSEGDFWALVTLRDWLKVIEAHQAACPDFIEAVFRKKAVDAGLPA
;
A
#
# COMPACT_ATOMS: atom_id res chain seq x y z
N MET A 1 18.90 7.50 -5.84
CA MET A 1 17.85 8.52 -5.97
C MET A 1 16.74 8.10 -5.03
N HIS A 2 16.52 8.82 -3.94
CA HIS A 2 15.38 8.60 -3.04
C HIS A 2 14.26 9.50 -3.51
N SER A 3 13.29 8.94 -4.22
CA SER A 3 12.00 9.60 -4.41
C SER A 3 11.20 9.40 -3.13
N THR A 4 11.42 10.26 -2.14
CA THR A 4 10.57 10.32 -0.95
C THR A 4 9.43 11.29 -1.26
N HIS A 5 8.36 10.79 -1.88
CA HIS A 5 7.09 11.50 -1.75
C HIS A 5 6.78 11.55 -0.25
N PRO A 6 6.68 12.74 0.36
CA PRO A 6 6.48 12.84 1.80
C PRO A 6 5.07 12.34 2.12
N VAL A 7 4.99 11.21 2.82
CA VAL A 7 3.76 10.72 3.43
C VAL A 7 3.33 11.73 4.48
N SER A 8 2.12 12.29 4.33
CA SER A 8 1.59 13.27 5.27
C SER A 8 1.02 12.61 6.52
N ASP A 9 1.03 13.33 7.65
CA ASP A 9 0.33 12.89 8.87
C ASP A 9 -1.18 12.68 8.60
N ALA A 10 -1.77 13.48 7.72
CA ALA A 10 -3.16 13.34 7.31
C ALA A 10 -3.43 12.02 6.56
N MET A 11 -2.47 11.53 5.78
CA MET A 11 -2.54 10.22 5.14
C MET A 11 -2.50 9.10 6.18
N LEU A 12 -1.59 9.19 7.15
CA LEU A 12 -1.46 8.20 8.23
C LEU A 12 -2.74 8.12 9.06
N ASP A 13 -3.32 9.27 9.42
CA ASP A 13 -4.60 9.36 10.13
C ASP A 13 -5.75 8.71 9.34
N ARG A 14 -5.76 8.86 8.01
CA ARG A 14 -6.79 8.28 7.15
C ARG A 14 -6.62 6.79 7.00
N LEU A 15 -5.39 6.33 6.76
CA LEU A 15 -5.06 4.91 6.72
C LEU A 15 -5.48 4.22 8.02
N TRP A 16 -5.16 4.83 9.16
CA TRP A 16 -5.55 4.34 10.47
C TRP A 16 -7.07 4.21 10.60
N ARG A 17 -7.85 5.24 10.25
CA ARG A 17 -9.32 5.18 10.29
C ARG A 17 -9.92 4.14 9.34
N GLU A 18 -9.33 3.96 8.18
CA GLU A 18 -9.82 2.99 7.19
C GLU A 18 -9.50 1.55 7.63
N ALA A 19 -8.35 1.34 8.27
CA ALA A 19 -7.94 0.05 8.84
C ALA A 19 -8.59 -0.29 10.19
N ASP A 20 -9.08 0.69 10.96
CA ASP A 20 -9.61 0.52 12.33
C ASP A 20 -10.73 -0.52 12.44
N ASN A 21 -11.52 -0.69 11.37
CA ASN A 21 -12.58 -1.69 11.33
C ASN A 21 -12.11 -3.10 10.93
N CYS A 22 -10.85 -3.23 10.52
CA CYS A 22 -10.30 -4.42 9.89
C CYS A 22 -9.25 -5.11 10.79
N SER A 23 -8.34 -4.34 11.38
CA SER A 23 -7.23 -4.88 12.19
C SER A 23 -6.57 -3.80 13.05
N ASP A 24 -6.04 -4.18 14.22
CA ASP A 24 -5.17 -3.32 15.04
C ASP A 24 -3.74 -3.21 14.47
N PHE A 25 -3.44 -3.91 13.37
CA PHE A 25 -2.11 -3.97 12.79
C PHE A 25 -1.52 -2.60 12.43
N ILE A 26 -2.30 -1.73 11.77
CA ILE A 26 -1.83 -0.37 11.43
C ILE A 26 -1.60 0.47 12.69
N ASP A 27 -2.45 0.33 13.71
CA ASP A 27 -2.29 1.01 15.01
C ASP A 27 -0.97 0.60 15.68
N VAL A 28 -0.69 -0.71 15.74
CA VAL A 28 0.56 -1.26 16.26
C VAL A 28 1.76 -0.74 15.47
N MET A 29 1.68 -0.73 14.14
CA MET A 29 2.79 -0.23 13.30
C MET A 29 3.09 1.25 13.52
N LEU A 30 2.07 2.08 13.75
CA LEU A 30 2.22 3.53 13.92
C LEU A 30 2.67 3.93 15.33
N HIS A 31 2.24 3.16 16.35
CA HIS A 31 2.32 3.59 17.75
C HIS A 31 3.18 2.69 18.66
N ASP A 32 3.71 1.56 18.17
CA ASP A 32 4.63 0.68 18.92
C ASP A 32 6.07 0.67 18.35
N PRO A 33 6.81 1.80 18.39
CA PRO A 33 8.17 1.86 17.89
C PRO A 33 9.11 0.98 18.74
N GLY A 34 9.60 -0.10 18.14
CA GLY A 34 10.56 -1.04 18.74
C GLY A 34 9.97 -2.27 19.45
N GLY A 35 8.65 -2.47 19.36
CA GLY A 35 7.96 -3.59 20.01
C GLY A 35 7.89 -4.87 19.18
N ARG A 36 6.66 -5.32 18.88
CA ARG A 36 6.30 -6.70 18.45
C ARG A 36 7.12 -7.30 17.29
N TYR A 37 7.65 -6.47 16.41
CA TYR A 37 8.35 -6.90 15.19
C TYR A 37 9.88 -6.72 15.23
N GLY A 38 10.44 -6.13 16.29
CA GLY A 38 11.90 -5.98 16.47
C GLY A 38 12.62 -5.10 15.43
N VAL A 39 11.87 -4.41 14.57
CA VAL A 39 12.34 -3.48 13.54
C VAL A 39 11.46 -2.23 13.55
N ASP A 40 11.88 -1.15 12.89
CA ASP A 40 11.06 0.06 12.78
C ASP A 40 9.90 -0.16 11.81
N ALA A 41 8.80 -0.68 12.35
CA ALA A 41 7.58 -0.98 11.60
C ALA A 41 6.98 0.29 10.99
N ARG A 42 7.08 1.42 11.70
CA ARG A 42 6.57 2.71 11.22
C ARG A 42 7.33 3.15 9.96
N ASP A 43 8.66 3.04 9.97
CA ASP A 43 9.47 3.37 8.80
C ASP A 43 9.11 2.47 7.61
N ILE A 44 8.92 1.16 7.83
CA ILE A 44 8.51 0.23 6.76
C ILE A 44 7.16 0.62 6.15
N LEU A 45 6.19 1.01 6.99
CA LEU A 45 4.90 1.50 6.53
C LEU A 45 5.06 2.78 5.70
N ILE A 46 5.82 3.75 6.20
CA ILE A 46 6.06 5.02 5.50
C ILE A 46 6.74 4.78 4.15
N GLU A 47 7.74 3.89 4.10
CA GLU A 47 8.42 3.53 2.86
C GLU A 47 7.49 2.87 1.84
N LEU A 48 6.61 1.98 2.30
CA LEU A 48 5.60 1.33 1.45
C LEU A 48 4.64 2.37 0.88
N LEU A 49 4.11 3.27 1.73
CA LEU A 49 3.18 4.32 1.31
C LEU A 49 3.84 5.28 0.33
N GLY A 50 5.10 5.66 0.57
CA GLY A 50 5.88 6.50 -0.36
C GLY A 50 6.01 5.87 -1.75
N ALA A 51 6.32 4.57 -1.82
CA ALA A 51 6.39 3.84 -3.08
C ALA A 51 5.03 3.76 -3.77
N LEU A 52 3.94 3.52 -3.02
CA LEU A 52 2.60 3.52 -3.58
C LEU A 52 2.22 4.89 -4.14
N ILE A 53 2.48 5.99 -3.43
CA ILE A 53 2.21 7.35 -3.94
C ILE A 53 2.94 7.58 -5.27
N ALA A 54 4.19 7.12 -5.40
CA ALA A 54 4.94 7.23 -6.65
C ALA A 54 4.27 6.46 -7.81
N LEU A 55 3.71 5.28 -7.50
CA LEU A 55 3.12 4.38 -8.48
C LEU A 55 1.67 4.76 -8.85
N THR A 56 0.86 5.15 -7.87
CA THR A 56 -0.55 5.52 -8.04
C THR A 56 -0.72 6.99 -8.43
N GLY A 57 0.19 7.86 -7.97
CA GLY A 57 0.22 9.30 -8.27
C GLY A 57 -0.38 10.19 -7.17
N SER A 58 -1.02 9.63 -6.14
CA SER A 58 -1.60 10.41 -5.03
C SER A 58 -1.69 9.59 -3.74
N GLU A 59 -1.79 10.27 -2.59
CA GLU A 59 -2.05 9.62 -1.29
C GLU A 59 -3.41 8.91 -1.27
N ASP A 60 -4.43 9.50 -1.91
CA ASP A 60 -5.78 8.95 -1.99
C ASP A 60 -5.79 7.61 -2.73
N ASP A 61 -5.16 7.58 -3.91
CA ASP A 61 -5.11 6.39 -4.73
C ASP A 61 -4.19 5.33 -4.10
N ALA A 62 -3.15 5.74 -3.36
CA ALA A 62 -2.30 4.81 -2.60
C ALA A 62 -3.07 4.09 -1.48
N ILE A 63 -3.86 4.82 -0.69
CA ILE A 63 -4.73 4.22 0.33
C ILE A 63 -5.77 3.33 -0.35
N ALA A 64 -6.48 3.82 -1.36
CA ALA A 64 -7.50 3.05 -2.06
C ALA A 64 -6.94 1.75 -2.65
N TRP A 65 -5.71 1.78 -3.16
CA TRP A 65 -5.04 0.59 -3.69
C TRP A 65 -4.74 -0.45 -2.60
N LEU A 66 -4.37 -0.04 -1.39
CA LEU A 66 -4.12 -0.98 -0.29
C LEU A 66 -5.36 -1.76 0.13
N PHE A 67 -6.53 -1.11 0.09
CA PHE A 67 -7.82 -1.74 0.45
C PHE A 67 -8.53 -2.38 -0.75
N ASN A 68 -8.08 -2.11 -1.97
CA ASN A 68 -8.69 -2.62 -3.19
C ASN A 68 -7.63 -2.80 -4.30
N SER A 69 -6.76 -3.78 -4.09
CA SER A 69 -5.57 -4.02 -4.91
C SER A 69 -5.88 -4.82 -6.20
N ARG A 70 -7.02 -4.57 -6.86
CA ARG A 70 -7.55 -5.45 -7.93
C ARG A 70 -6.54 -5.81 -9.02
N GLY A 71 -5.77 -4.85 -9.54
CA GLY A 71 -4.77 -5.12 -10.57
C GLY A 71 -3.61 -6.01 -10.08
N TYR A 72 -3.26 -5.91 -8.80
CA TYR A 72 -2.31 -6.79 -8.14
C TYR A 72 -2.92 -8.18 -7.90
N ALA A 73 -4.14 -8.25 -7.38
CA ALA A 73 -4.84 -9.50 -7.11
C ALA A 73 -5.07 -10.32 -8.39
N GLU A 74 -5.39 -9.68 -9.52
CA GLU A 74 -5.53 -10.35 -10.82
C GLU A 74 -4.21 -10.99 -11.32
N ILE A 75 -3.06 -10.45 -10.94
CA ILE A 75 -1.74 -10.93 -11.40
C ILE A 75 -1.11 -11.91 -10.41
N VAL A 76 -1.14 -11.58 -9.12
CA VAL A 76 -0.47 -12.32 -8.05
C VAL A 76 -1.37 -13.40 -7.46
N GLY A 77 -2.69 -13.23 -7.56
CA GLY A 77 -3.67 -14.12 -6.93
C GLY A 77 -3.80 -13.91 -5.43
N ASP A 78 -3.30 -12.79 -4.91
CA ASP A 78 -3.35 -12.41 -3.49
C ASP A 78 -3.77 -10.94 -3.34
N ASP A 79 -4.38 -10.58 -2.22
CA ASP A 79 -4.85 -9.23 -1.95
C ASP A 79 -3.96 -8.54 -0.91
N ALA A 80 -3.42 -7.37 -1.26
CA ALA A 80 -2.67 -6.54 -0.31
C ALA A 80 -3.48 -6.24 0.97
N TYR A 81 -4.81 -6.10 0.84
CA TYR A 81 -5.71 -5.91 1.97
C TYR A 81 -5.71 -7.11 2.92
N LEU A 82 -5.66 -8.34 2.41
CA LEU A 82 -5.69 -9.53 3.24
C LEU A 82 -4.48 -9.55 4.19
N ASN A 83 -3.29 -9.31 3.65
CA ASN A 83 -2.04 -9.22 4.41
C ASN A 83 -2.09 -8.13 5.50
N LEU A 84 -2.74 -6.99 5.21
CA LEU A 84 -2.98 -5.94 6.21
C LEU A 84 -3.96 -6.40 7.30
N SER A 85 -5.05 -7.05 6.91
CA SER A 85 -6.11 -7.47 7.84
C SER A 85 -5.65 -8.58 8.78
N GLU A 86 -4.82 -9.51 8.30
CA GLU A 86 -4.26 -10.61 9.10
C GLU A 86 -3.07 -10.17 9.96
N GLY A 87 -2.55 -8.96 9.73
CA GLY A 87 -1.35 -8.46 10.41
C GLY A 87 -0.08 -9.22 10.01
N ASP A 88 0.00 -9.69 8.77
CA ASP A 88 1.22 -10.32 8.26
C ASP A 88 2.27 -9.26 7.92
N PHE A 89 3.10 -8.99 8.93
CA PHE A 89 4.20 -8.05 8.82
C PHE A 89 5.23 -8.43 7.75
N TRP A 90 5.53 -9.72 7.57
CA TRP A 90 6.57 -10.14 6.61
C TRP A 90 6.05 -10.07 5.17
N ALA A 91 4.76 -10.33 4.97
CA ALA A 91 4.11 -10.06 3.69
C ALA A 91 4.18 -8.56 3.34
N LEU A 92 3.94 -7.67 4.31
CA LEU A 92 4.04 -6.23 4.11
C LEU A 92 5.47 -5.77 3.76
N VAL A 93 6.48 -6.32 4.45
CA VAL A 93 7.91 -6.06 4.13
C VAL A 93 8.22 -6.49 2.70
N THR A 94 7.75 -7.66 2.29
CA THR A 94 7.95 -8.19 0.94
C THR A 94 7.26 -7.32 -0.10
N LEU A 95 6.02 -6.89 0.18
CA LEU A 95 5.27 -5.96 -0.68
C LEU A 95 6.02 -4.65 -0.84
N ARG A 96 6.52 -4.06 0.26
CA ARG A 96 7.33 -2.83 0.23
C ARG A 96 8.55 -2.96 -0.67
N ASP A 97 9.29 -4.06 -0.57
CA ASP A 97 10.49 -4.27 -1.39
C ASP A 97 10.14 -4.45 -2.87
N TRP A 98 9.05 -5.18 -3.17
CA TRP A 98 8.55 -5.34 -4.53
C TRP A 98 8.11 -4.01 -5.16
N LEU A 99 7.39 -3.18 -4.40
CA LEU A 99 6.98 -1.84 -4.84
C LEU A 99 8.17 -0.95 -5.16
N LYS A 100 9.22 -0.96 -4.32
CA LYS A 100 10.47 -0.21 -4.57
C LYS A 100 11.16 -0.65 -5.86
N VAL A 101 11.17 -1.95 -6.16
CA VAL A 101 11.71 -2.46 -7.44
C VAL A 101 10.90 -1.92 -8.62
N ILE A 102 9.58 -1.95 -8.53
CA ILE A 102 8.71 -1.44 -9.60
C ILE A 102 8.88 0.06 -9.78
N GLU A 103 8.88 0.82 -8.68
CA GLU A 103 9.08 2.27 -8.69
C GLU A 103 10.38 2.65 -9.43
N ALA A 104 11.47 1.92 -9.17
CA ALA A 104 12.76 2.14 -9.81
C ALA A 104 12.74 1.88 -11.34
N HIS A 105 11.81 1.04 -11.81
CA HIS A 105 11.68 0.64 -13.21
C HIS A 105 10.40 1.14 -13.89
N GLN A 106 9.62 2.00 -13.23
CA GLN A 106 8.28 2.39 -13.68
C GLN A 106 8.26 3.00 -15.09
N ALA A 107 9.32 3.75 -15.44
CA ALA A 107 9.46 4.40 -16.75
C ALA A 107 9.65 3.40 -17.90
N ALA A 108 10.13 2.18 -17.62
CA ALA A 108 10.34 1.15 -18.62
C ALA A 108 9.04 0.41 -18.99
N CYS A 109 8.04 0.42 -18.10
CA CYS A 109 6.83 -0.38 -18.23
C CYS A 109 5.56 0.42 -17.89
N PRO A 110 5.27 1.55 -18.57
CA PRO A 110 4.15 2.42 -18.22
C PRO A 110 2.79 1.71 -18.27
N ASP A 111 2.58 0.81 -19.23
CA ASP A 111 1.34 0.03 -19.36
C ASP A 111 1.12 -0.92 -18.17
N PHE A 112 2.20 -1.46 -17.60
CA PHE A 112 2.13 -2.29 -16.39
C PHE A 112 1.75 -1.44 -15.18
N ILE A 113 2.35 -0.25 -15.04
CA ILE A 113 2.00 0.67 -13.95
C ILE A 113 0.53 1.05 -14.03
N GLU A 114 0.05 1.36 -15.23
CA GLU A 114 -1.35 1.66 -15.44
C GLU A 114 -2.25 0.49 -15.05
N ALA A 115 -1.96 -0.71 -15.54
CA ALA A 115 -2.77 -1.90 -15.28
C ALA A 115 -2.83 -2.29 -13.79
N VAL A 116 -1.73 -2.15 -13.06
CA VAL A 116 -1.62 -2.62 -11.66
C VAL A 116 -2.02 -1.55 -10.65
N PHE A 117 -1.66 -0.28 -10.88
CA PHE A 117 -1.72 0.76 -9.85
C PHE A 117 -2.73 1.88 -10.15
N ARG A 118 -3.08 2.12 -11.41
CA ARG A 118 -3.87 3.30 -11.81
C ARG A 118 -5.20 2.98 -12.49
N LYS A 119 -5.36 1.73 -12.93
CA LYS A 119 -6.62 1.24 -13.48
C LYS A 119 -7.68 1.30 -12.38
N LYS A 120 -8.52 2.33 -12.44
CA LYS A 120 -9.66 2.48 -11.56
C LYS A 120 -10.50 1.21 -11.61
N ALA A 121 -11.07 0.84 -10.46
CA ALA A 121 -12.18 -0.10 -10.44
C ALA A 121 -13.23 0.45 -11.42
N VAL A 122 -13.34 -0.19 -12.59
CA VAL A 122 -14.48 0.02 -13.49
C VAL A 122 -15.68 -0.27 -12.62
N ASP A 123 -16.59 0.71 -12.50
CA ASP A 123 -17.82 0.64 -11.70
C ASP A 123 -18.30 -0.80 -11.63
N ALA A 124 -18.23 -1.39 -10.42
CA ALA A 124 -18.84 -2.67 -10.16
C ALA A 124 -20.29 -2.55 -10.58
N GLY A 125 -20.62 -3.14 -11.74
CA GLY A 125 -21.88 -2.93 -12.43
C GLY A 125 -23.06 -3.05 -11.47
N LEU A 126 -23.66 -1.92 -11.14
CA LEU A 126 -25.05 -1.86 -10.74
C LEU A 126 -25.84 -2.15 -12.04
N PRO A 127 -26.66 -3.22 -12.08
CA PRO A 127 -27.58 -3.38 -13.18
C PRO A 127 -28.57 -2.20 -13.19
N ALA A 128 -28.88 -1.72 -14.39
CA ALA A 128 -29.89 -0.71 -14.66
C ALA A 128 -31.29 -1.13 -14.18
#